data_AF-A0A962R910-F1
#
_entry.id   AF-A0A962R910-F1
#
_cell.length_a   1.000
_cell.length_b   1.000
_cell.length_c   1.000
_cell.angle_alpha   90.00
_cell.angle_beta   90.00
_cell.angle_gamma   90.00
#
_symmetry.space_group_name_H-M   'P 1'
#
loop_
_entity.id
_entity.type
_entity.pdbx_description
1 polymer ?
#
loop_
_entity_poly.entity_id
_entity_poly.type
_entity_poly.pdbx_seq_one_letter_code
_entity_poly.pdbx_strand_id
1 'polypeptide(L)'
;MTEFALILISTVLVNNFVLVKFLGLCPFMGVSRKLETATGMGLATTFVLTLSSICSYLVNEYILLPLGLEYLRTIAFILVIAGVVQFTEMVV
;
A
#
# COMPACT_ATOMS: atom_id res chain seq x y z
N MET A 1 21.19 -3.49 25.64
CA MET A 1 20.01 -4.39 25.57
C MET A 1 18.69 -3.64 25.75
N THR A 2 18.63 -2.59 26.57
CA THR A 2 17.44 -1.73 26.75
C THR A 2 17.09 -0.92 25.50
N GLU A 3 18.07 -0.47 24.72
CA GLU A 3 17.83 0.30 23.48
C GLU A 3 17.10 -0.49 22.39
N PHE A 4 17.44 -1.78 22.20
CA PHE A 4 16.73 -2.64 21.25
C PHE A 4 15.26 -2.86 21.67
N ALA A 5 15.00 -3.02 22.96
CA ALA A 5 13.63 -3.14 23.48
C ALA A 5 12.83 -1.85 23.30
N LEU A 6 13.47 -0.68 23.46
CA LEU A 6 12.85 0.64 23.27
C LEU A 6 12.55 0.93 21.79
N ILE A 7 13.43 0.55 20.88
CA ILE A 7 13.18 0.61 19.43
C ILE A 7 12.02 -0.33 19.06
N LEU A 8 12.03 -1.57 19.57
CA LEU A 8 10.99 -2.55 19.28
C LEU A 8 9.61 -2.09 19.79
N ILE A 9 9.53 -1.55 21.01
CA ILE A 9 8.30 -0.95 21.54
C ILE A 9 7.86 0.30 20.75
N SER A 10 8.80 1.17 20.37
CA SER A 10 8.48 2.38 19.60
C SER A 10 7.96 2.05 18.21
N THR A 11 8.53 1.04 17.54
CA THR A 11 8.06 0.60 16.22
C THR A 11 6.71 -0.11 16.30
N VAL A 12 6.48 -0.95 17.31
CA VAL A 12 5.25 -1.77 17.42
C VAL A 12 4.05 -1.01 17.97
N LEU A 13 4.24 0.01 18.81
CA LEU A 13 3.12 0.80 19.38
C LEU A 13 3.03 2.23 18.82
N VAL A 14 4.14 2.96 18.72
CA VAL A 14 4.11 4.40 18.43
C VAL A 14 4.11 4.69 16.92
N ASN A 15 4.82 3.88 16.13
CA ASN A 15 4.89 4.01 14.67
C ASN A 15 4.13 2.92 13.91
N ASN A 16 3.27 2.17 14.60
CA ASN A 16 2.53 1.09 13.97
C ASN A 16 1.52 1.65 12.97
N PHE A 17 1.73 1.29 11.71
CA PHE A 17 0.94 1.76 10.58
C PHE A 17 -0.56 1.43 10.74
N VAL A 18 -0.88 0.32 11.41
CA VAL A 18 -2.25 -0.15 11.67
C VAL A 18 -2.95 0.68 12.75
N LEU A 19 -2.23 1.12 13.79
CA LEU A 19 -2.82 1.87 14.92
C LEU A 19 -2.90 3.38 14.68
N VAL A 20 -1.95 3.95 13.92
CA VAL A 20 -1.79 5.42 13.84
C VAL A 20 -2.25 6.02 12.52
N LYS A 21 -2.16 5.29 11.40
CA LYS A 21 -2.40 5.88 10.08
C LYS A 21 -3.73 5.48 9.42
N PHE A 22 -4.54 4.61 10.02
CA PHE A 22 -5.89 4.22 9.55
C PHE A 22 -6.00 3.90 8.03
N LEU A 23 -4.90 3.46 7.39
CA LEU A 23 -4.92 3.06 5.97
C LEU A 23 -5.43 1.62 5.87
N GLY A 24 -6.36 1.36 4.96
CA GLY A 24 -6.94 0.02 4.77
C GLY A 24 -8.21 -0.28 5.58
N LEU A 25 -8.92 0.75 6.07
CA LEU A 25 -10.22 0.56 6.73
C LEU A 25 -11.28 -0.06 5.80
N CYS A 26 -11.23 0.26 4.50
CA CYS A 26 -12.19 -0.25 3.51
C CYS A 26 -12.18 -1.79 3.40
N PRO A 27 -11.03 -2.48 3.22
CA PRO A 27 -11.01 -3.94 3.27
C PRO A 27 -11.31 -4.46 4.68
N PHE A 28 -10.81 -3.81 5.73
CA PHE A 28 -11.02 -4.26 7.11
C PHE A 28 -12.51 -4.41 7.47
N MET A 29 -13.34 -3.41 7.17
CA MET A 29 -14.78 -3.46 7.44
C MET A 29 -15.50 -4.55 6.61
N GLY A 30 -15.00 -4.88 5.41
CA GLY A 30 -15.62 -5.86 4.51
C GLY A 30 -15.33 -7.33 4.85
N VAL A 31 -14.11 -7.65 5.28
CA VAL A 31 -13.66 -9.05 5.49
C VAL A 31 -13.48 -9.48 6.95
N SER A 32 -13.76 -8.61 7.93
CA SER A 32 -13.59 -8.93 9.37
C SER A 32 -14.40 -10.14 9.87
N ARG A 33 -15.44 -10.57 9.15
CA ARG A 33 -16.36 -11.63 9.61
C ARG A 33 -15.86 -13.06 9.37
N LYS A 34 -14.94 -13.29 8.44
CA LYS A 34 -14.45 -14.64 8.10
C LYS A 34 -12.94 -14.61 7.82
N LEU A 35 -12.21 -15.47 8.53
CA LEU A 35 -10.75 -15.61 8.35
C LEU A 35 -10.38 -16.02 6.94
N GLU A 36 -11.15 -16.92 6.31
CA GLU A 36 -10.92 -17.36 4.92
C GLU A 36 -11.03 -16.23 3.90
N THR A 37 -11.95 -15.27 4.09
CA THR A 37 -12.06 -14.11 3.21
C THR A 37 -11.01 -13.06 3.50
N ALA A 38 -10.58 -12.94 4.77
CA ALA A 38 -9.54 -12.00 5.18
C ALA A 38 -8.16 -12.39 4.63
N THR A 39 -7.83 -13.68 4.61
CA THR A 39 -6.57 -14.17 4.03
C THR A 39 -6.51 -13.94 2.51
N GLY A 40 -7.62 -14.18 1.80
CA GLY A 40 -7.74 -13.90 0.37
C GLY A 40 -7.55 -12.41 0.04
N MET A 41 -8.25 -11.52 0.77
CA MET A 41 -8.08 -10.08 0.58
C MET A 41 -6.67 -9.59 0.97
N GLY A 42 -6.05 -10.17 2.00
CA GLY A 42 -4.70 -9.82 2.42
C GLY A 42 -3.65 -10.15 1.36
N LEU A 43 -3.75 -11.33 0.73
CA LEU A 43 -2.89 -11.72 -0.38
C LEU A 43 -3.11 -10.85 -1.62
N ALA A 44 -4.36 -10.56 -1.98
CA ALA A 44 -4.67 -9.69 -3.11
C ALA A 44 -4.11 -8.27 -2.90
N THR A 45 -4.32 -7.68 -1.73
CA THR A 45 -3.86 -6.31 -1.44
C THR A 45 -2.34 -6.20 -1.32
N THR A 46 -1.66 -7.20 -0.76
CA THR A 46 -0.18 -7.22 -0.73
C THR A 46 0.43 -7.34 -2.13
N PHE A 47 -0.18 -8.14 -3.01
CA PHE A 47 0.22 -8.23 -4.41
C PHE A 47 0.02 -6.90 -5.16
N VAL A 48 -1.16 -6.27 -5.02
CA VAL A 48 -1.44 -4.97 -5.63
C VAL A 48 -0.48 -3.89 -5.13
N LEU A 49 -0.21 -3.83 -3.82
CA LEU A 49 0.68 -2.82 -3.23
C LEU A 49 2.12 -2.97 -3.72
N THR A 50 2.63 -4.19 -3.81
CA THR A 50 4.00 -4.45 -4.27
C THR A 50 4.18 -4.06 -5.73
N LEU A 51 3.27 -4.50 -6.61
CA LEU A 51 3.27 -4.09 -8.03
C LEU A 51 3.10 -2.59 -8.22
N SER A 52 2.12 -1.99 -7.54
CA SER A 52 1.83 -0.57 -7.67
C SER A 52 2.99 0.30 -7.19
N SER A 53 3.72 -0.13 -6.15
CA SER A 53 4.89 0.59 -5.64
C SER A 53 6.04 0.59 -6.66
N ILE A 54 6.30 -0.55 -7.29
CA ILE A 54 7.32 -0.68 -8.35
C ILE A 54 6.92 0.19 -9.55
N CYS A 55 5.68 0.07 -10.04
CA CYS A 55 5.21 0.87 -11.18
C CYS A 55 5.22 2.36 -10.88
N SER A 56 4.81 2.79 -9.69
CA SER A 56 4.82 4.21 -9.29
C SER A 56 6.23 4.76 -9.21
N TYR A 57 7.22 3.96 -8.76
CA TYR A 57 8.62 4.35 -8.77
C TYR A 57 9.14 4.56 -10.19
N LEU A 58 8.87 3.63 -11.12
CA LEU A 58 9.25 3.77 -12.52
C LEU A 58 8.61 5.00 -13.16
N VAL A 59 7.32 5.24 -12.93
CA VAL A 59 6.62 6.43 -13.46
C VAL A 59 7.18 7.73 -12.89
N ASN A 60 7.52 7.76 -11.60
CA ASN A 60 8.11 8.95 -10.99
C ASN A 60 9.50 9.28 -11.56
N GLU A 61 10.38 8.27 -11.64
CA GLU A 61 11.77 8.44 -12.07
C GLU A 61 11.90 8.67 -13.58
N TYR A 62 11.17 7.90 -14.40
CA TYR A 62 11.32 7.92 -15.86
C TYR A 62 10.37 8.87 -16.59
N ILE A 63 9.26 9.28 -15.98
CA ILE A 63 8.27 10.15 -16.64
C ILE A 63 8.21 11.49 -15.93
N LEU A 64 8.06 11.48 -14.61
CA LEU A 64 7.74 12.71 -13.89
C LEU A 64 8.95 13.63 -13.69
N LEU A 65 10.10 13.06 -13.33
CA LEU A 65 11.37 13.79 -13.19
C LEU A 65 11.87 14.42 -14.51
N PRO A 66 11.97 13.68 -15.63
CA PRO A 66 12.52 14.25 -16.87
C PRO A 66 11.60 15.27 -17.53
N LEU A 67 10.28 15.19 -17.31
CA LEU A 67 9.33 16.18 -17.83
C LEU A 67 9.09 17.35 -16.87
N GLY A 68 9.68 17.34 -15.66
CA GLY A 68 9.48 18.39 -14.66
C GLY A 68 8.05 18.50 -14.14
N LEU A 69 7.25 17.43 -14.27
CA LEU A 69 5.81 17.40 -13.98
C LEU A 69 5.50 16.95 -12.55
N GLU A 70 6.33 17.32 -11.58
CA GLU A 70 6.20 16.84 -10.19
C GLU A 70 4.83 17.18 -9.56
N TYR A 71 4.16 18.22 -10.04
CA TYR A 71 2.81 18.58 -9.62
C TYR A 71 1.75 17.51 -9.92
N LEU A 72 1.93 16.70 -10.97
CA LEU A 72 1.00 15.64 -11.36
C LEU A 72 1.27 14.31 -10.64
N ARG A 73 2.25 14.23 -9.73
CA ARG A 73 2.66 12.98 -9.05
C ARG A 73 1.50 12.23 -8.43
N THR A 74 0.66 12.93 -7.67
CA THR A 74 -0.47 12.33 -6.96
C THR A 74 -1.48 11.72 -7.94
N ILE A 75 -1.79 12.42 -9.03
CA ILE A 75 -2.76 11.95 -10.04
C ILE A 75 -2.19 10.75 -10.80
N ALA A 76 -0.91 10.80 -11.18
CA ALA A 76 -0.23 9.70 -11.85
C ALA A 76 -0.21 8.43 -10.97
N PHE A 77 0.08 8.57 -9.67
CA PHE A 77 0.08 7.43 -8.75
C PHE A 77 -1.32 6.83 -8.59
N ILE A 78 -2.38 7.66 -8.49
CA ILE A 78 -3.76 7.16 -8.44
C ILE A 78 -4.10 6.37 -9.72
N LEU A 79 -3.72 6.86 -10.90
CA LEU A 79 -3.95 6.16 -12.17
C LEU A 79 -3.21 4.82 -12.26
N VAL A 80 -1.94 4.78 -11.84
CA VAL A 80 -1.15 3.55 -11.82
C VAL A 80 -1.78 2.53 -10.87
N ILE A 81 -2.12 2.95 -9.64
CA ILE A 81 -2.75 2.06 -8.66
C ILE A 81 -4.10 1.56 -9.18
N ALA A 82 -4.94 2.43 -9.74
CA ALA A 82 -6.24 2.03 -10.30
C ALA A 82 -6.08 1.01 -11.45
N GLY A 83 -5.11 1.20 -12.34
CA GLY A 83 -4.81 0.25 -13.41
C GLY A 83 -4.37 -1.13 -12.88
N VAL A 84 -3.52 -1.16 -11.86
CA VAL A 84 -3.03 -2.41 -11.24
C VAL A 84 -4.15 -3.13 -10.49
N VAL A 85 -5.02 -2.40 -9.78
CA VAL A 85 -6.20 -2.98 -9.11
C VAL A 85 -7.13 -3.62 -10.14
N GLN A 86 -7.46 -2.89 -11.21
CA GLN A 86 -8.35 -3.39 -12.26
C GLN A 86 -7.79 -4.65 -12.93
N PHE A 87 -6.48 -4.68 -13.17
CA PHE A 87 -5.80 -5.87 -13.68
C PHE A 87 -5.90 -7.05 -12.70
N THR A 88 -5.74 -6.79 -11.40
CA THR A 88 -5.80 -7.83 -10.38
C THR A 88 -7.21 -8.39 -10.22
N GLU A 89 -8.26 -7.56 -10.30
CA GLU A 89 -9.66 -8.01 -10.29
C GLU A 89 -10.05 -8.87 -11.50
N MET A 90 -9.36 -8.73 -12.63
CA MET A 90 -9.58 -9.61 -13.79
C MET A 90 -8.85 -10.96 -13.66
N VAL A 91 -7.85 -11.05 -12.78
CA VAL A 91 -7.00 -12.24 -12.60
C VAL A 91 -7.49 -13.12 -11.43
N VAL A 92 -8.09 -12.51 -10.40
CA VAL A 92 -8.68 -13.18 -9.22
C VAL A 92 -10.13 -13.54 -9.47
#